data_AF-A0A6C0KK10-F1
#
_entry.id   AF-A0A6C0KK10-F1
#
_cell.length_a   1.000
_cell.length_b   1.000
_cell.length_c   1.000
_cell.angle_alpha   90.00
_cell.angle_beta   90.00
_cell.angle_gamma   90.00
#
_symmetry.space_group_name_H-M   'P 1'
#
loop_
_entity.id
_entity.type
_entity.pdbx_description
1 polymer ?
#
loop_
_entity_poly.entity_id
_entity_poly.type
_entity_poly.pdbx_seq_one_letter_code
_entity_poly.pdbx_strand_id
1 'polypeptide(L)'
;MSSQKKNSINTLQQLFSQIHKTKFISESTLTSRVLFCFIFISIFAKLFFSHINLNDGSNGPATINIMSYFVIMISLISLVFLNTITQLYKKEGDLQMSNTISVDLVIVVIYFLWLISINMKYYNNINLKKVPPGFFLYSNLTHGVIGFQLLIYMANFIMTNDREFSLTRGVSDLRSRVSFINYLLIFLNFILILIQQIILENFTVDIV
;
A
#
# COMPACT_ATOMS: atom_id res chain seq x y z
N MET A 1 -36.05 36.13 26.83
CA MET A 1 -34.66 36.46 26.42
C MET A 1 -33.64 35.33 26.60
N SER A 2 -33.91 34.24 27.36
CA SER A 2 -32.94 33.14 27.55
C SER A 2 -32.90 32.08 26.43
N SER A 3 -33.97 31.95 25.62
CA SER A 3 -34.07 30.95 24.55
C SER A 3 -33.22 31.28 23.31
N GLN A 4 -33.18 32.54 22.87
CA GLN A 4 -32.39 32.96 21.71
C GLN A 4 -30.86 32.83 21.92
N LYS A 5 -30.38 33.10 23.14
CA LYS A 5 -28.95 33.00 23.48
C LYS A 5 -28.46 31.55 23.54
N LYS A 6 -29.35 30.60 23.89
CA LYS A 6 -29.04 29.16 23.92
C LYS A 6 -28.97 28.58 22.50
N ASN A 7 -29.83 29.04 21.59
CA ASN A 7 -29.77 28.67 20.17
C ASN A 7 -28.53 29.22 19.47
N SER A 8 -28.10 30.45 19.76
CA SER A 8 -26.89 31.02 19.15
C SER A 8 -25.58 30.35 19.59
N ILE A 9 -25.54 29.80 20.81
CA ILE A 9 -24.39 29.04 21.32
C ILE A 9 -24.32 27.65 20.66
N ASN A 10 -25.46 27.00 20.46
CA ASN A 10 -25.54 25.73 19.74
C ASN A 10 -25.14 25.88 18.26
N THR A 11 -25.53 26.98 17.58
CA THR A 11 -25.12 27.21 16.17
C THR A 11 -23.65 27.53 16.03
N LEU A 12 -23.06 28.31 16.95
CA LEU A 12 -21.61 28.56 16.95
C LEU A 12 -20.81 27.29 17.21
N GLN A 13 -21.20 26.47 18.19
CA GLN A 13 -20.54 25.18 18.44
C GLN A 13 -20.69 24.23 17.25
N GLN A 14 -21.85 24.19 16.60
CA GLN A 14 -22.06 23.43 15.38
C GLN A 14 -21.18 23.94 14.23
N LEU A 15 -21.08 25.25 14.00
CA LEU A 15 -20.20 25.82 12.99
C LEU A 15 -18.72 25.51 13.26
N PHE A 16 -18.24 25.68 14.49
CA PHE A 16 -16.86 25.32 14.85
C PHE A 16 -16.58 23.83 14.66
N SER A 17 -17.53 22.96 15.03
CA SER A 17 -17.40 21.51 14.81
C SER A 17 -17.33 21.16 13.31
N GLN A 18 -18.13 21.84 12.47
CA GLN A 18 -18.13 21.66 11.03
C GLN A 18 -16.86 22.18 10.37
N ILE A 19 -16.35 23.34 10.80
CA ILE A 19 -15.08 23.91 10.30
C ILE A 19 -13.92 22.97 10.67
N HIS A 20 -13.86 22.47 11.91
CA HIS A 20 -12.83 21.54 12.34
C HIS A 20 -12.89 20.22 11.56
N LYS A 21 -14.09 19.67 11.36
CA LYS A 21 -14.30 18.46 10.56
C LYS A 21 -13.87 18.66 9.10
N THR A 22 -14.18 19.81 8.50
CA THR A 22 -13.81 20.12 7.11
C THR A 22 -12.30 20.28 6.96
N LYS A 23 -11.65 20.99 7.90
CA LYS A 23 -10.20 21.15 7.92
C LYS A 23 -9.49 19.80 8.08
N PHE A 24 -9.93 18.96 9.02
CA PHE A 24 -9.39 17.62 9.22
C PHE A 24 -9.52 16.73 7.97
N ILE A 25 -10.67 16.76 7.29
CA ILE A 25 -10.87 16.00 6.05
C ILE A 25 -9.93 16.49 4.94
N SER A 26 -9.74 17.81 4.80
CA SER A 26 -8.81 18.38 3.81
C SER A 26 -7.35 18.05 4.11
N GLU A 27 -6.96 18.02 5.39
CA GLU A 27 -5.61 17.62 5.79
C GLU A 27 -5.39 16.13 5.55
N SER A 28 -6.38 15.29 5.84
CA SER A 28 -6.35 13.85 5.56
C SER A 28 -6.18 13.55 4.07
N THR A 29 -6.89 14.24 3.18
CA THR A 29 -6.69 14.03 1.74
C THR A 29 -5.28 14.42 1.29
N LEU A 30 -4.72 15.51 1.81
CA LEU A 30 -3.33 15.90 1.52
C LEU A 30 -2.34 14.83 2.03
N THR A 31 -2.49 14.35 3.26
CA THR A 31 -1.64 13.29 3.82
C THR A 31 -1.69 12.02 2.99
N SER A 32 -2.88 11.61 2.52
CA SER A 32 -3.02 10.43 1.67
C SER A 32 -2.22 10.55 0.36
N ARG A 33 -2.20 11.74 -0.26
CA ARG A 33 -1.42 12.03 -1.47
C ARG A 33 0.08 11.95 -1.22
N VAL A 34 0.55 12.45 -0.07
CA VAL A 34 1.97 12.35 0.31
C VAL A 34 2.39 10.89 0.50
N LEU A 35 1.56 10.07 1.17
CA LEU A 35 1.82 8.64 1.33
C LEU A 35 1.85 7.90 -0.01
N PHE A 36 0.99 8.28 -0.94
CA PHE A 36 1.03 7.80 -2.32
C PHE A 36 2.33 8.19 -3.05
N CYS A 37 2.84 9.39 -2.85
CA CYS A 37 4.14 9.78 -3.39
C CYS A 37 5.27 8.89 -2.86
N PHE A 38 5.27 8.54 -1.57
CA PHE A 38 6.28 7.60 -1.02
C PHE A 38 6.20 6.21 -1.63
N ILE A 39 4.99 5.70 -1.88
CA ILE A 39 4.79 4.43 -2.60
C ILE A 39 5.39 4.53 -4.01
N PHE A 40 5.07 5.60 -4.75
CA PHE A 40 5.63 5.81 -6.09
C PHE A 40 7.14 5.91 -6.09
N ILE A 41 7.71 6.73 -5.21
CA ILE A 41 9.17 6.91 -5.08
C ILE A 41 9.84 5.55 -4.83
N SER A 42 9.24 4.70 -3.99
CA SER A 42 9.78 3.36 -3.69
C SER A 42 9.73 2.42 -4.90
N ILE A 43 8.64 2.45 -5.67
CA ILE A 43 8.51 1.66 -6.90
C ILE A 43 9.60 2.07 -7.90
N PHE A 44 9.77 3.37 -8.12
CA PHE A 44 10.80 3.91 -9.01
C PHE A 44 12.21 3.68 -8.48
N ALA A 45 12.43 3.80 -7.17
CA ALA A 45 13.72 3.57 -6.55
C ALA A 45 14.21 2.15 -6.86
N LYS A 46 13.36 1.13 -6.73
CA LYS A 46 13.75 -0.22 -7.14
C LYS A 46 14.07 -0.31 -8.64
N LEU A 47 13.27 0.29 -9.52
CA LEU A 47 13.52 0.23 -10.97
C LEU A 47 14.88 0.82 -11.36
N PHE A 48 15.24 1.99 -10.81
CA PHE A 48 16.48 2.67 -11.15
C PHE A 48 17.70 2.09 -10.43
N PHE A 49 17.59 1.82 -9.13
CA PHE A 49 18.75 1.46 -8.32
C PHE A 49 19.05 -0.05 -8.30
N SER A 50 18.12 -0.93 -8.71
CA SER A 50 18.33 -2.40 -8.69
C SER A 50 19.48 -2.90 -9.58
N HIS A 51 20.04 -2.05 -10.44
CA HIS A 51 21.13 -2.41 -11.35
C HIS A 51 22.53 -1.99 -10.84
N ILE A 52 22.61 -1.27 -9.72
CA ILE A 52 23.88 -0.80 -9.18
C ILE A 52 24.62 -1.97 -8.52
N ASN A 53 25.86 -2.19 -8.96
CA ASN A 53 26.75 -3.23 -8.44
C ASN A 53 27.78 -2.58 -7.54
N LEU A 54 27.85 -3.02 -6.29
CA LEU A 54 28.93 -2.69 -5.39
C LEU A 54 29.62 -4.00 -5.00
N ASN A 55 30.95 -4.04 -5.12
CA ASN A 55 31.73 -5.27 -5.00
C ASN A 55 31.75 -5.86 -3.57
N ASP A 56 31.36 -5.06 -2.57
CA ASP A 56 31.52 -5.44 -1.16
C ASP A 56 30.35 -6.25 -0.60
N GLY A 57 29.27 -6.45 -1.37
CA GLY A 57 28.06 -7.18 -0.92
C GLY A 57 27.25 -6.50 0.20
N SER A 58 27.79 -5.44 0.80
CA SER A 58 27.17 -4.64 1.86
C SER A 58 25.96 -3.85 1.37
N ASN A 59 26.02 -3.36 0.13
CA ASN A 59 24.98 -2.59 -0.53
C ASN A 59 24.71 -3.18 -1.92
N GLY A 60 23.45 -3.36 -2.28
CA GLY A 60 23.11 -3.90 -3.59
C GLY A 60 21.61 -4.07 -3.83
N PRO A 61 21.22 -4.92 -4.79
CA PRO A 61 19.83 -5.16 -5.15
C PRO A 61 18.95 -5.57 -3.96
N ALA A 62 19.46 -6.37 -3.01
CA ALA A 62 18.68 -6.81 -1.85
C ALA A 62 18.38 -5.63 -0.91
N THR A 63 19.36 -4.75 -0.68
CA THR A 63 19.21 -3.54 0.14
C THR A 63 18.09 -2.65 -0.37
N ILE A 64 18.09 -2.38 -1.68
CA ILE A 64 17.09 -1.53 -2.32
C ILE A 64 15.71 -2.19 -2.30
N ASN A 65 15.63 -3.51 -2.51
CA ASN A 65 14.38 -4.25 -2.41
C ASN A 65 13.78 -4.15 -1.01
N ILE A 66 14.58 -4.41 0.03
CA ILE A 66 14.12 -4.33 1.43
C ILE A 66 13.62 -2.93 1.75
N MET A 67 14.41 -1.89 1.43
CA MET A 67 14.03 -0.51 1.71
C MET A 67 12.75 -0.10 0.95
N SER A 68 12.64 -0.47 -0.33
CA SER A 68 11.46 -0.15 -1.15
C SER A 68 10.21 -0.83 -0.59
N TYR A 69 10.28 -2.12 -0.28
CA TYR A 69 9.17 -2.86 0.30
C TYR A 69 8.77 -2.33 1.68
N PHE A 70 9.74 -1.93 2.50
CA PHE A 70 9.50 -1.36 3.82
C PHE A 70 8.77 -0.01 3.75
N VAL A 71 9.22 0.89 2.88
CA VAL A 71 8.57 2.20 2.69
C VAL A 71 7.16 2.04 2.15
N ILE A 72 6.93 1.13 1.19
CA ILE A 72 5.59 0.82 0.68
C ILE A 72 4.70 0.28 1.80
N MET A 73 5.20 -0.70 2.57
CA MET A 73 4.45 -1.32 3.67
C MET A 73 4.02 -0.31 4.72
N ILE A 74 4.94 0.54 5.21
CA ILE A 74 4.60 1.60 6.17
C ILE A 74 3.57 2.56 5.59
N SER A 75 3.76 2.99 4.33
CA SER A 75 2.84 3.91 3.68
C SER A 75 1.43 3.35 3.56
N LEU A 76 1.28 2.05 3.25
CA LEU A 76 -0.01 1.36 3.21
C LEU A 76 -0.66 1.26 4.59
N ILE A 77 0.09 0.89 5.62
CA ILE A 77 -0.41 0.82 6.99
C ILE A 77 -0.90 2.22 7.44
N SER A 78 -0.12 3.27 7.16
CA SER A 78 -0.51 4.65 7.46
C SER A 78 -1.76 5.08 6.71
N LEU A 79 -1.93 4.67 5.44
CA LEU A 79 -3.14 4.95 4.66
C LEU A 79 -4.38 4.28 5.27
N VAL A 80 -4.27 3.03 5.74
CA VAL A 80 -5.37 2.33 6.42
C VAL A 80 -5.73 3.03 7.72
N PHE A 81 -4.73 3.41 8.50
CA PHE A 81 -4.93 4.12 9.75
C PHE A 81 -5.62 5.48 9.52
N LEU A 82 -5.15 6.25 8.54
CA LEU A 82 -5.73 7.52 8.14
C LEU A 82 -7.18 7.37 7.67
N ASN A 83 -7.47 6.37 6.83
CA ASN A 83 -8.81 6.07 6.36
C ASN A 83 -9.73 5.69 7.53
N THR A 84 -9.23 4.88 8.46
CA THR A 84 -9.96 4.49 9.67
C THR A 84 -10.36 5.71 10.47
N ILE A 85 -9.41 6.58 10.83
CA ILE A 85 -9.69 7.81 11.58
C ILE A 85 -10.69 8.69 10.82
N THR A 86 -10.49 8.86 9.50
CA THR A 86 -11.36 9.70 8.68
C THR A 86 -12.81 9.19 8.67
N GLN A 87 -13.02 7.88 8.66
CA GLN A 87 -14.35 7.28 8.74
C GLN A 87 -14.99 7.49 10.11
N LEU A 88 -14.22 7.38 11.20
CA LEU A 88 -14.70 7.65 12.57
C LEU A 88 -15.20 9.08 12.73
N TYR A 89 -14.49 10.07 12.18
CA TYR A 89 -14.93 11.46 12.21
C TYR A 89 -16.13 11.74 11.28
N LYS A 90 -16.30 10.96 10.20
CA LYS A 90 -17.41 11.12 9.25
C LYS A 90 -18.72 10.54 9.79
N LYS A 91 -18.71 9.34 10.39
CA LYS A 91 -19.88 8.67 10.98
C LYS A 91 -19.99 8.96 12.48
N GLU A 92 -20.86 9.90 12.85
CA GLU A 92 -21.39 9.93 14.22
C GLU A 92 -22.32 8.72 14.41
N GLY A 93 -21.87 7.67 15.09
CA GLY A 93 -22.79 6.78 15.81
C GLY A 93 -22.84 5.28 15.49
N ASP A 94 -22.05 4.72 14.56
CA ASP A 94 -21.98 3.25 14.48
C ASP A 94 -20.60 2.75 14.02
N LEU A 95 -19.90 2.15 14.97
CA LEU A 95 -18.47 1.92 15.01
C LEU A 95 -18.18 0.44 14.74
N GLN A 96 -18.54 -0.04 13.54
CA GLN A 96 -18.13 -1.38 13.10
C GLN A 96 -16.69 -1.32 12.56
N MET A 97 -15.73 -1.38 13.49
CA MET A 97 -14.28 -1.41 13.22
C MET A 97 -13.86 -2.57 12.30
N SER A 98 -14.68 -3.63 12.22
CA SER A 98 -14.47 -4.80 11.36
C SER A 98 -14.64 -4.53 9.85
N ASN A 99 -15.29 -3.44 9.44
CA ASN A 99 -15.47 -3.09 8.03
C ASN A 99 -14.38 -2.18 7.47
N THR A 100 -13.41 -1.76 8.27
CA THR A 100 -12.48 -0.69 7.89
C THR A 100 -11.19 -1.21 7.25
N ILE A 101 -10.75 -2.41 7.61
CA ILE A 101 -9.53 -3.03 7.07
C ILE A 101 -9.92 -4.03 6.01
N SER A 102 -9.58 -3.75 4.75
CA SER A 102 -9.78 -4.70 3.66
C SER A 102 -8.84 -5.90 3.85
N VAL A 103 -9.39 -7.12 3.81
CA VAL A 103 -8.63 -8.38 3.88
C VAL A 103 -7.53 -8.41 2.80
N ASP A 104 -7.83 -7.89 1.62
CA ASP A 104 -6.91 -7.79 0.49
C ASP A 104 -5.61 -7.06 0.86
N LEU A 105 -5.71 -6.01 1.68
CA LEU A 105 -4.55 -5.23 2.11
C LEU A 105 -3.71 -5.98 3.14
N VAL A 106 -4.35 -6.70 4.05
CA VAL A 106 -3.65 -7.56 5.01
C VAL A 106 -2.82 -8.61 4.27
N ILE A 107 -3.38 -9.23 3.23
CA ILE A 107 -2.66 -10.20 2.39
C ILE A 107 -1.46 -9.54 1.70
N VAL A 108 -1.62 -8.34 1.15
CA VAL A 108 -0.50 -7.59 0.53
C VAL A 108 0.61 -7.26 1.53
N VAL A 109 0.26 -6.88 2.77
CA VAL A 109 1.25 -6.66 3.83
C VAL A 109 1.99 -7.95 4.17
N ILE A 110 1.31 -9.09 4.24
CA ILE A 110 1.94 -10.40 4.44
C ILE A 110 2.92 -10.70 3.30
N TYR A 111 2.59 -10.38 2.04
CA TYR A 111 3.52 -10.53 0.92
C TYR A 111 4.75 -9.63 1.03
N PHE A 112 4.60 -8.39 1.49
CA PHE A 112 5.77 -7.54 1.75
C PHE A 112 6.67 -8.10 2.84
N LEU A 113 6.09 -8.59 3.94
CA LEU A 113 6.85 -9.27 5.00
C LEU A 113 7.61 -10.48 4.44
N TRP A 114 6.94 -11.31 3.64
CA TRP A 114 7.56 -12.48 3.02
C TRP A 114 8.71 -12.09 2.07
N LEU A 115 8.50 -11.10 1.20
CA LEU A 115 9.53 -10.58 0.31
C LEU A 115 10.73 -10.00 1.07
N ILE A 116 10.48 -9.25 2.14
CA ILE A 116 11.53 -8.73 3.02
C ILE A 116 12.29 -9.91 3.66
N SER A 117 11.59 -10.92 4.19
CA SER A 117 12.22 -12.12 4.76
C SER A 117 13.12 -12.86 3.77
N ILE A 118 12.68 -13.03 2.51
CA ILE A 118 13.50 -13.64 1.46
C ILE A 118 14.77 -12.80 1.20
N ASN A 119 14.62 -11.48 1.01
CA ASN A 119 15.76 -10.61 0.72
C ASN A 119 16.72 -10.49 1.92
N MET A 120 16.22 -10.58 3.16
CA MET A 120 17.04 -10.61 4.37
C MET A 120 17.78 -11.94 4.52
N LYS A 121 17.11 -13.08 4.32
CA LYS A 121 17.70 -14.43 4.43
C LYS A 121 18.84 -14.64 3.43
N TYR A 122 18.68 -14.14 2.20
CA TYR A 122 19.66 -14.29 1.12
C TYR A 122 20.42 -12.99 0.80
N TYR A 123 20.50 -12.06 1.76
CA TYR A 123 21.00 -10.70 1.56
C TYR A 123 22.35 -10.65 0.84
N ASN A 124 23.36 -11.34 1.39
CA ASN A 124 24.71 -11.35 0.81
C ASN A 124 24.73 -11.99 -0.58
N ASN A 125 24.00 -13.10 -0.77
CA ASN A 125 24.00 -13.84 -2.04
C ASN A 125 23.33 -13.03 -3.14
N ILE A 126 22.21 -12.35 -2.84
CA ILE A 126 21.51 -11.47 -3.77
C ILE A 126 22.38 -10.24 -4.09
N ASN A 127 23.00 -9.61 -3.09
CA ASN A 127 23.83 -8.43 -3.30
C ASN A 127 25.08 -8.73 -4.13
N LEU A 128 25.70 -9.89 -3.92
CA LEU A 128 26.84 -10.37 -4.71
C LEU A 128 26.43 -11.00 -6.05
N LYS A 129 25.12 -11.04 -6.37
CA LYS A 129 24.57 -11.73 -7.55
C LYS A 129 24.97 -13.22 -7.66
N LYS A 130 25.28 -13.85 -6.52
CA LYS A 130 25.49 -15.30 -6.39
C LYS A 130 24.15 -16.03 -6.23
N VAL A 131 23.21 -15.70 -7.11
CA VAL A 131 21.89 -16.33 -7.19
C VAL A 131 21.57 -16.59 -8.65
N PRO A 132 20.78 -17.63 -8.96
CA PRO A 132 20.43 -17.92 -10.34
C PRO A 132 19.80 -16.70 -11.04
N PRO A 133 20.13 -16.43 -12.33
CA PRO A 133 19.55 -15.30 -13.06
C PRO A 133 18.01 -15.29 -13.07
N GLY A 134 17.40 -16.47 -13.02
CA GLY A 134 15.94 -16.62 -12.91
C GLY A 134 15.35 -15.89 -11.70
N PHE A 135 16.05 -15.82 -10.57
CA PHE A 135 15.59 -15.08 -9.39
C PHE A 135 15.33 -13.60 -9.72
N PHE A 136 16.25 -12.93 -10.42
CA PHE A 136 16.10 -11.52 -10.76
C PHE A 136 14.93 -11.28 -11.73
N LEU A 137 14.69 -12.20 -12.66
CA LEU A 137 13.53 -12.14 -13.55
C LEU A 137 12.22 -12.17 -12.73
N TYR A 138 12.05 -13.17 -11.88
CA TYR A 138 10.83 -13.30 -11.07
C TYR A 138 10.69 -12.18 -10.04
N SER A 139 11.79 -11.70 -9.45
CA SER A 139 11.78 -10.54 -8.54
C SER A 139 11.33 -9.24 -9.22
N ASN A 140 11.73 -9.03 -10.48
CA ASN A 140 11.27 -7.89 -11.27
C ASN A 140 9.81 -8.05 -11.71
N LEU A 141 9.39 -9.26 -12.10
CA LEU A 141 7.98 -9.53 -12.42
C LEU A 141 7.08 -9.30 -11.20
N THR A 142 7.43 -9.83 -10.03
CA THR A 142 6.69 -9.57 -8.78
C THR A 142 6.61 -8.08 -8.48
N HIS A 143 7.71 -7.34 -8.66
CA HIS A 143 7.68 -5.89 -8.47
C HIS A 143 6.72 -5.18 -9.42
N GLY A 144 6.71 -5.57 -10.69
CA GLY A 144 5.77 -5.03 -11.68
C GLY A 144 4.32 -5.33 -11.34
N VAL A 145 4.02 -6.57 -10.93
CA VAL A 145 2.67 -7.00 -10.53
C VAL A 145 2.20 -6.26 -9.28
N ILE A 146 3.05 -6.15 -8.24
CA ILE A 146 2.76 -5.36 -7.04
C ILE A 146 2.56 -3.88 -7.41
N GLY A 147 3.43 -3.30 -8.23
CA GLY A 147 3.31 -1.91 -8.68
C GLY A 147 1.98 -1.65 -9.38
N PHE A 148 1.57 -2.54 -10.28
CA PHE A 148 0.28 -2.45 -10.96
C PHE A 148 -0.90 -2.63 -10.00
N GLN A 149 -0.80 -3.55 -9.04
CA GLN A 149 -1.80 -3.74 -8.00
C GLN A 149 -1.96 -2.48 -7.13
N LEU A 150 -0.86 -1.83 -6.76
CA LEU A 150 -0.88 -0.58 -5.99
C LEU A 150 -1.52 0.55 -6.78
N LEU A 151 -1.28 0.65 -8.09
CA LEU A 151 -1.96 1.63 -8.95
C LEU A 151 -3.47 1.44 -8.94
N ILE A 152 -3.95 0.20 -9.05
CA ILE A 152 -5.39 -0.12 -8.97
C ILE A 152 -5.94 0.26 -7.58
N TYR A 153 -5.22 -0.07 -6.51
CA TYR A 153 -5.60 0.30 -5.15
C TYR A 153 -5.73 1.82 -4.99
N MET A 154 -4.77 2.57 -5.50
CA MET A 154 -4.77 4.04 -5.47
C MET A 154 -5.94 4.62 -6.26
N ALA A 155 -6.20 4.12 -7.46
CA ALA A 155 -7.35 4.54 -8.27
C ALA A 155 -8.67 4.31 -7.52
N ASN A 156 -8.85 3.13 -6.93
CA ASN A 156 -10.02 2.81 -6.10
C ASN A 156 -10.14 3.72 -4.87
N PHE A 157 -9.02 4.01 -4.20
CA PHE A 157 -9.00 4.87 -3.03
C PHE A 157 -9.46 6.29 -3.37
N ILE A 158 -9.02 6.83 -4.51
CA ILE A 158 -9.44 8.14 -5.00
C ILE A 158 -10.93 8.10 -5.36
N MET A 159 -11.38 7.14 -6.17
CA MET A 159 -12.79 7.00 -6.59
C MET A 159 -13.76 6.85 -5.42
N THR A 160 -13.36 6.16 -4.35
CA THR A 160 -14.21 5.93 -3.17
C THR A 160 -14.31 7.16 -2.27
N ASN A 161 -13.27 7.99 -2.23
CA ASN A 161 -13.22 9.17 -1.38
C ASN A 161 -13.75 10.44 -2.06
N ASP A 162 -13.83 10.46 -3.39
CA ASP A 162 -14.36 11.58 -4.15
C ASP A 162 -15.88 11.48 -4.34
N ARG A 163 -16.63 12.46 -3.82
CA ARG A 163 -18.10 12.38 -3.72
C ARG A 163 -18.80 12.51 -5.07
N GLU A 164 -18.20 13.24 -6.02
CA GLU A 164 -18.80 13.48 -7.33
C GLU A 164 -18.83 12.23 -8.22
N PHE A 165 -17.87 11.31 -8.06
CA PHE A 165 -17.76 10.11 -8.90
C PHE A 165 -18.70 8.97 -8.47
N SER A 166 -19.18 9.00 -7.23
CA SER A 166 -19.99 7.92 -6.62
C SER A 166 -21.45 7.83 -7.08
N LEU A 167 -21.95 8.82 -7.83
CA LEU A 167 -23.37 8.94 -8.21
C LEU A 167 -23.74 8.31 -9.56
N THR A 168 -22.79 7.75 -10.30
CA THR A 168 -23.05 7.17 -11.62
C THR A 168 -23.49 5.70 -11.50
N ARG A 169 -24.65 5.34 -12.07
CA ARG A 169 -25.28 3.99 -12.02
C ARG A 169 -24.46 2.82 -12.61
N GLY A 170 -23.21 3.03 -13.06
CA GLY A 170 -22.29 1.99 -13.55
C GLY A 170 -21.16 1.60 -12.58
N VAL A 171 -21.05 2.25 -11.42
CA VAL A 171 -19.91 2.09 -10.50
C VAL A 171 -19.91 0.72 -9.79
N SER A 172 -21.06 0.08 -9.60
CA SER A 172 -21.15 -1.23 -8.94
C SER A 172 -20.51 -2.36 -9.77
N ASP A 173 -20.78 -2.43 -11.08
CA ASP A 173 -20.18 -3.43 -11.98
C ASP A 173 -18.68 -3.22 -12.14
N LEU A 174 -18.25 -1.96 -12.27
CA LEU A 174 -16.83 -1.61 -12.30
C LEU A 174 -16.10 -2.06 -11.02
N ARG A 175 -16.69 -1.83 -9.85
CA ARG A 175 -16.10 -2.23 -8.58
C ARG A 175 -15.93 -3.74 -8.46
N SER A 176 -16.90 -4.55 -8.89
CA SER A 176 -16.77 -6.01 -8.90
C SER A 176 -15.66 -6.49 -9.84
N ARG A 177 -15.54 -5.89 -11.04
CA ARG A 177 -14.48 -6.23 -12.00
C ARG A 177 -13.10 -5.89 -11.46
N VAL A 178 -12.96 -4.72 -10.84
CA VAL A 178 -11.69 -4.30 -10.24
C VAL A 178 -11.32 -5.20 -9.06
N SER A 179 -12.29 -5.60 -8.23
CA SER A 179 -12.05 -6.55 -7.13
C SER A 179 -11.60 -7.91 -7.66
N PHE A 180 -12.23 -8.42 -8.73
CA PHE A 180 -11.79 -9.66 -9.39
C PHE A 180 -10.35 -9.56 -9.91
N ILE A 181 -10.00 -8.47 -10.59
CA ILE A 181 -8.63 -8.22 -11.04
C ILE A 181 -7.67 -8.17 -9.85
N ASN A 182 -8.03 -7.50 -8.76
CA ASN A 182 -7.19 -7.45 -7.56
C ASN A 182 -6.94 -8.85 -6.99
N TYR A 183 -7.95 -9.71 -6.90
CA TYR A 183 -7.78 -11.10 -6.45
C TYR A 183 -6.89 -11.92 -7.38
N LEU A 184 -7.01 -11.73 -8.69
CA LEU A 184 -6.13 -12.35 -9.67
C LEU A 184 -4.67 -11.92 -9.46
N LEU A 185 -4.43 -10.62 -9.21
CA LEU A 185 -3.10 -10.09 -8.95
C LEU A 185 -2.52 -10.59 -7.63
N ILE A 186 -3.34 -10.71 -6.58
CA ILE A 186 -2.94 -11.32 -5.30
C ILE A 186 -2.47 -12.76 -5.52
N PHE A 187 -3.26 -13.56 -6.23
CA PHE A 187 -2.91 -14.94 -6.53
C PHE A 187 -1.64 -15.05 -7.39
N LEU A 188 -1.48 -14.18 -8.39
CA LEU A 188 -0.27 -14.13 -9.19
C LEU A 188 0.96 -13.77 -8.35
N ASN A 189 0.84 -12.80 -7.44
CA ASN A 189 1.91 -12.43 -6.51
C ASN A 189 2.31 -13.61 -5.62
N PHE A 190 1.35 -14.37 -5.09
CA PHE A 190 1.63 -15.57 -4.32
C PHE A 190 2.52 -16.56 -5.09
N ILE A 191 2.13 -16.89 -6.33
CA ILE A 191 2.89 -17.82 -7.17
C ILE A 191 4.31 -17.29 -7.43
N LEU A 192 4.45 -16.02 -7.79
CA LEU A 192 5.75 -15.45 -8.13
C LEU A 192 6.69 -15.39 -6.90
N ILE A 193 6.18 -15.07 -5.71
CA ILE A 193 6.95 -15.08 -4.47
C ILE A 193 7.38 -16.51 -4.13
N LEU A 194 6.48 -17.48 -4.29
CA LEU A 194 6.78 -18.89 -4.07
C LEU A 194 7.88 -19.40 -5.02
N ILE A 195 7.83 -19.04 -6.30
CA ILE A 195 8.88 -19.36 -7.28
C ILE A 195 10.22 -18.76 -6.84
N GLN A 196 10.26 -17.49 -6.42
CA GLN A 196 11.48 -16.87 -5.92
C GLN A 196 12.06 -17.63 -4.73
N GLN A 197 11.21 -18.04 -3.78
CA GLN A 197 11.65 -18.83 -2.63
C GLN A 197 12.22 -20.18 -3.05
N ILE A 198 11.53 -20.92 -3.93
CA ILE A 198 11.98 -22.23 -4.42
C ILE A 198 13.33 -22.11 -5.14
N ILE A 199 13.51 -21.06 -5.95
CA ILE A 199 14.78 -20.82 -6.65
C ILE A 199 15.91 -20.62 -5.64
N LEU A 200 15.68 -19.79 -4.61
CA LEU A 200 16.71 -19.48 -3.63
C LEU A 200 16.97 -20.65 -2.66
N GLU A 201 15.98 -21.46 -2.34
CA GLU A 201 16.18 -22.60 -1.44
C GLU A 201 16.93 -23.75 -2.12
N ASN A 202 16.62 -24.04 -3.38
CA ASN A 202 17.23 -25.19 -4.07
C ASN A 202 18.56 -24.87 -4.74
N PHE A 203 18.74 -23.66 -5.29
CA PHE A 203 19.89 -23.39 -6.17
C PHE A 203 20.94 -22.46 -5.56
N THR A 204 20.70 -21.91 -4.37
CA THR A 204 21.73 -21.11 -3.68
C THR A 204 22.66 -21.97 -2.82
N VAL A 205 22.33 -23.25 -2.60
CA VAL A 205 23.21 -24.23 -1.93
C VAL A 205 24.29 -24.74 -2.90
N ASP A 206 24.00 -24.76 -4.21
CA ASP A 206 24.89 -25.32 -5.24
C ASP A 206 25.97 -24.34 -5.77
N ILE A 207 26.05 -23.12 -5.24
CA ILE A 207 27.01 -22.08 -5.67
C ILE A 207 28.19 -21.94 -4.68
N VAL A 208 28.31 -22.86 -3.71
CA VAL A 208 29.44 -22.91 -2.75
C VAL A 208 30.61 -23.68 -3.35
#